data_AF-R7J151-F1
#
_entry.id   AF-R7J151-F1
#
_cell.length_a   1.000
_cell.length_b   1.000
_cell.length_c   1.000
_cell.angle_alpha   90.00
_cell.angle_beta   90.00
_cell.angle_gamma   90.00
#
_symmetry.space_group_name_H-M   'P 1'
#
loop_
_entity.id
_entity.type
_entity.pdbx_description
1 polymer ?
#
loop_
_entity_poly.entity_id
_entity_poly.type
_entity_poly.pdbx_seq_one_letter_code
_entity_poly.pdbx_strand_id
1 'polypeptide(L)'
;MIRPTVEHLAEIDTNGHIGIVATPGTIASHSYDIEIAKMCPGYRLTSHACPMWVPLVENGQLDNPGTDYFVRKDLDAVMREDEEIDTLILGCTHYPLLVPVIRRHLPEYVRILTQGSIVAPSLIDYLRRHPEMDMRLSPGRQDMACRITYMTTDLPERFDAIASTFMGAQVRSRRVTL
;
A
#
# COMPACT_ATOMS: atom_id res chain seq x y z
N MET A 1 5.21 4.65 5.13
CA MET A 1 4.48 4.25 3.91
C MET A 1 4.26 5.43 2.97
N ILE A 2 3.55 6.47 3.40
CA ILE A 2 3.13 7.60 2.56
C ILE A 2 4.32 8.36 1.98
N ARG A 3 5.17 8.93 2.83
CA ARG A 3 6.27 9.80 2.40
C ARG A 3 7.24 9.15 1.39
N PRO A 4 7.77 7.93 1.64
CA PRO A 4 8.58 7.25 0.62
C PRO A 4 7.85 7.03 -0.71
N THR A 5 6.53 6.78 -0.66
CA THR A 5 5.73 6.62 -1.89
C THR A 5 5.69 7.94 -2.68
N VAL A 6 5.50 9.07 -1.99
CA VAL A 6 5.47 10.39 -2.62
C VAL A 6 6.85 10.80 -3.16
N GLU A 7 7.92 10.53 -2.43
CA GLU A 7 9.31 10.79 -2.88
C GLU A 7 9.62 10.10 -4.22
N HIS A 8 8.99 8.97 -4.50
CA HIS A 8 9.17 8.20 -5.74
C HIS A 8 8.20 8.59 -6.87
N LEU A 9 7.18 9.43 -6.61
CA LEU A 9 6.17 9.77 -7.64
C LEU A 9 6.80 10.50 -8.83
N ALA A 10 7.72 11.44 -8.57
CA ALA A 10 8.36 12.23 -9.61
C ALA A 10 9.26 11.41 -10.56
N GLU A 11 9.63 10.18 -10.18
CA GLU A 11 10.39 9.27 -11.04
C GLU A 11 9.49 8.44 -11.98
N ILE A 12 8.18 8.37 -11.69
CA ILE A 12 7.24 7.42 -12.29
C ILE A 12 6.14 8.12 -13.10
N ASP A 13 5.57 9.16 -12.52
CA ASP A 13 4.55 9.98 -13.16
C ASP A 13 5.15 10.78 -14.32
N THR A 14 4.37 10.98 -15.38
CA THR A 14 4.84 11.68 -16.58
C THR A 14 4.06 12.94 -16.91
N ASN A 15 2.88 13.16 -16.32
CA ASN A 15 2.05 14.32 -16.63
C ASN A 15 1.56 15.11 -15.42
N GLY A 16 1.86 14.67 -14.19
CA GLY A 16 1.46 15.34 -12.96
C GLY A 16 0.06 14.99 -12.48
N HIS A 17 -0.64 14.03 -13.11
CA HIS A 17 -2.00 13.64 -12.73
C HIS A 17 -2.00 12.26 -12.06
N ILE A 18 -2.28 12.28 -10.76
CA ILE A 18 -2.16 11.12 -9.89
C ILE A 18 -3.53 10.75 -9.33
N GLY A 19 -3.93 9.51 -9.50
CA GLY A 19 -5.04 8.92 -8.76
C GLY A 19 -4.53 8.26 -7.48
N ILE A 20 -5.31 8.31 -6.40
CA ILE A 20 -5.10 7.43 -5.23
C ILE A 20 -6.40 6.75 -4.84
N VAL A 21 -6.31 5.45 -4.64
CA VAL A 21 -7.36 4.63 -4.03
C VAL A 21 -6.87 4.12 -2.68
N ALA A 22 -7.62 4.40 -1.61
CA ALA A 22 -7.24 4.00 -0.25
C ALA A 22 -8.45 3.74 0.66
N THR A 23 -8.20 3.43 1.92
CA THR A 23 -9.29 3.30 2.92
C THR A 23 -9.91 4.67 3.21
N PRO A 24 -11.19 4.75 3.64
CA PRO A 24 -11.82 6.02 4.01
C PRO A 24 -11.01 6.84 5.02
N GLY A 25 -10.42 6.18 6.03
CA GLY A 25 -9.56 6.84 7.01
C GLY A 25 -8.29 7.42 6.42
N THR A 26 -7.69 6.77 5.42
CA THR A 26 -6.50 7.30 4.74
C THR A 26 -6.85 8.54 3.94
N ILE A 27 -7.93 8.49 3.14
CA ILE A 27 -8.39 9.63 2.33
C ILE A 27 -8.79 10.81 3.22
N ALA A 28 -9.56 10.56 4.30
CA ALA A 28 -9.99 11.60 5.23
C ALA A 28 -8.83 12.25 6.02
N SER A 29 -7.68 11.58 6.13
CA SER A 29 -6.51 12.15 6.82
C SER A 29 -5.79 13.23 6.01
N HIS A 30 -6.03 13.30 4.70
CA HIS A 30 -5.32 14.16 3.74
C HIS A 30 -3.80 14.00 3.75
N SER A 31 -3.27 12.89 4.27
CA SER A 31 -1.83 12.72 4.44
C SER A 31 -1.08 12.67 3.11
N TYR A 32 -1.69 12.12 2.05
CA TYR A 32 -1.11 12.14 0.70
C TYR A 32 -1.18 13.54 0.08
N ASP A 33 -2.30 14.25 0.22
CA ASP A 33 -2.44 15.64 -0.26
C ASP A 33 -1.34 16.54 0.33
N ILE A 34 -1.12 16.42 1.64
CA ILE A 34 -0.12 17.19 2.38
C ILE A 34 1.31 16.89 1.88
N GLU A 35 1.67 15.63 1.69
CA GLU A 35 3.03 15.29 1.26
C GLU A 35 3.27 15.59 -0.22
N ILE A 36 2.28 15.38 -1.10
CA ILE A 36 2.38 15.73 -2.53
C ILE A 36 2.50 17.24 -2.70
N ALA A 37 1.70 18.04 -1.98
CA ALA A 37 1.81 19.51 -2.05
C ALA A 37 3.20 20.03 -1.65
N LYS A 38 3.91 19.33 -0.75
CA LYS A 38 5.28 19.69 -0.34
C LYS A 38 6.33 19.27 -1.35
N MET A 39 6.20 18.08 -1.93
CA MET A 39 7.27 17.42 -2.69
C MET A 39 7.13 17.53 -4.20
N CYS A 40 5.90 17.58 -4.69
CA CYS A 40 5.56 17.60 -6.11
C CYS A 40 4.64 18.81 -6.39
N PRO A 41 5.13 20.05 -6.19
CA PRO A 41 4.30 21.24 -6.41
C PRO A 41 3.82 21.28 -7.86
N GLY A 42 2.51 21.41 -8.05
CA GLY A 42 1.87 21.41 -9.36
C GLY A 42 1.24 20.07 -9.77
N TYR A 43 1.50 18.98 -9.03
CA TYR A 43 0.80 17.71 -9.27
C TYR A 43 -0.65 17.82 -8.80
N ARG A 44 -1.55 17.22 -9.57
CA ARG A 44 -2.95 17.06 -9.24
C ARG A 44 -3.16 15.66 -8.65
N LEU A 45 -3.64 15.61 -7.42
CA LEU A 45 -4.04 14.36 -6.77
C LEU A 45 -5.56 14.24 -6.78
N THR A 46 -6.06 13.12 -7.32
CA THR A 46 -7.47 12.73 -7.31
C THR A 46 -7.65 11.58 -6.32
N SER A 47 -8.37 11.83 -5.23
CA SER A 47 -8.43 10.95 -4.06
C SER A 47 -9.77 10.23 -3.93
N HIS A 48 -9.78 8.90 -4.03
CA HIS A 48 -10.98 8.09 -3.93
C HIS A 48 -10.91 7.04 -2.79
N ALA A 49 -11.98 6.96 -2.00
CA ALA A 49 -12.09 6.01 -0.90
C ALA A 49 -12.77 4.71 -1.35
N CYS A 50 -12.17 3.56 -1.04
CA CYS A 50 -12.67 2.24 -1.42
C CYS A 50 -13.01 1.42 -0.17
N PRO A 51 -14.17 1.67 0.49
CA PRO A 51 -14.51 1.04 1.77
C PRO A 51 -14.64 -0.50 1.70
N MET A 52 -14.96 -1.05 0.53
CA MET A 52 -15.23 -2.48 0.37
C MET A 52 -14.00 -3.33 0.06
N TRP A 53 -12.89 -2.74 -0.41
CA TRP A 53 -11.75 -3.50 -0.90
C TRP A 53 -11.03 -4.28 0.22
N VAL A 54 -10.87 -3.68 1.40
CA VAL A 54 -10.27 -4.37 2.55
C VAL A 54 -11.14 -5.55 3.02
N PRO A 55 -12.46 -5.38 3.27
CA PRO A 55 -13.33 -6.51 3.58
C PRO A 55 -13.29 -7.64 2.54
N LEU A 56 -13.24 -7.32 1.24
CA LEU A 56 -13.15 -8.34 0.19
C LEU A 56 -11.85 -9.15 0.32
N VAL A 57 -10.71 -8.48 0.48
CA VAL A 57 -9.41 -9.13 0.66
C VAL A 57 -9.36 -9.99 1.91
N GLU A 58 -9.81 -9.47 3.06
CA GLU A 58 -9.79 -10.21 4.33
C GLU A 58 -10.72 -11.45 4.32
N ASN A 59 -11.75 -11.45 3.48
CA ASN A 59 -12.66 -12.59 3.30
C ASN A 59 -12.27 -13.51 2.13
N GLY A 60 -11.05 -13.36 1.59
CA GLY A 60 -10.55 -14.18 0.48
C GLY A 60 -11.29 -13.99 -0.85
N GLN A 61 -12.08 -12.92 -0.97
CA GLN A 61 -12.83 -12.59 -2.17
C GLN A 61 -11.93 -11.81 -3.14
N LEU A 62 -10.92 -12.48 -3.72
CA LEU A 62 -9.92 -11.82 -4.57
C LEU A 62 -10.31 -11.76 -6.04
N ASP A 63 -11.05 -12.76 -6.53
CA ASP A 63 -11.45 -12.84 -7.94
C ASP A 63 -12.84 -13.48 -8.06
N ASN A 64 -13.87 -12.65 -7.98
CA ASN A 64 -15.26 -13.05 -8.17
C ASN A 64 -16.10 -11.85 -8.65
N PRO A 65 -17.37 -12.07 -9.07
CA PRO A 65 -18.20 -10.99 -9.61
C PRO A 65 -18.46 -9.83 -8.63
N GLY A 66 -18.48 -10.08 -7.32
CA GLY A 66 -18.65 -9.03 -6.31
C GLY A 66 -17.42 -8.13 -6.22
N THR A 67 -16.23 -8.73 -6.18
CA THR A 67 -14.96 -7.99 -6.20
C THR A 67 -14.78 -7.20 -7.48
N ASP A 68 -15.10 -7.82 -8.63
CA ASP A 68 -15.07 -7.18 -9.94
C ASP A 68 -15.94 -5.92 -9.97
N TYR A 69 -17.18 -6.02 -9.48
CA TYR A 69 -18.11 -4.90 -9.39
C TYR A 69 -17.58 -3.73 -8.55
N PHE A 70 -17.11 -3.99 -7.33
CA PHE A 70 -16.64 -2.91 -6.44
C PHE A 70 -15.35 -2.28 -6.95
N VAL A 71 -14.41 -3.08 -7.47
CA VAL A 71 -13.17 -2.55 -8.06
C VAL A 71 -13.50 -1.67 -9.26
N ARG A 72 -14.33 -2.15 -10.20
CA ARG A 72 -14.72 -1.37 -11.37
C ARG A 72 -15.42 -0.07 -10.97
N LYS A 73 -16.40 -0.14 -10.06
CA LYS A 73 -17.15 1.04 -9.60
C LYS A 73 -16.22 2.13 -9.07
N ASP A 74 -15.24 1.74 -8.25
CA ASP A 74 -14.31 2.68 -7.62
C ASP A 74 -13.28 3.23 -8.62
N LEU A 75 -12.80 2.40 -9.56
CA LEU A 75 -11.92 2.85 -10.64
C LEU A 75 -12.63 3.79 -11.62
N ASP A 76 -13.86 3.47 -12.02
CA ASP A 76 -14.69 4.33 -12.87
C ASP A 76 -14.99 5.67 -12.17
N ALA A 77 -15.04 5.71 -10.84
CA ALA A 77 -15.25 6.95 -10.08
C ALA A 77 -14.00 7.84 -10.12
N VAL A 78 -12.83 7.30 -9.76
CA VAL A 78 -11.58 8.08 -9.71
C VAL A 78 -11.15 8.55 -11.11
N MET A 79 -11.28 7.71 -12.13
CA MET A 79 -10.88 8.07 -13.51
C MET A 79 -11.83 9.07 -14.16
N ARG A 80 -13.11 9.14 -13.73
CA ARG A 80 -14.07 10.13 -14.25
C ARG A 80 -13.82 11.53 -13.69
N GLU A 81 -13.26 11.61 -12.48
CA GLU A 81 -12.93 12.91 -11.87
C GLU A 81 -11.71 13.56 -12.53
N ASP A 82 -10.80 12.73 -13.06
CA ASP A 82 -9.62 13.18 -13.79
C ASP A 82 -9.21 12.12 -14.83
N GLU A 83 -9.58 12.37 -16.09
CA GLU A 83 -9.30 11.48 -17.21
C GLU A 83 -7.82 11.48 -17.61
N GLU A 84 -7.03 12.43 -17.10
CA GLU A 84 -5.60 12.56 -17.40
C GLU A 84 -4.73 11.74 -16.45
N ILE A 85 -5.30 11.08 -15.43
CA ILE A 85 -4.53 10.25 -14.48
C ILE A 85 -3.69 9.22 -15.24
N ASP A 86 -2.36 9.32 -15.13
CA ASP A 86 -1.43 8.35 -15.71
C ASP A 86 -0.83 7.39 -14.68
N THR A 87 -1.05 7.66 -13.39
CA THR A 87 -0.48 6.91 -12.27
C THR A 87 -1.52 6.76 -11.16
N LEU A 88 -1.79 5.52 -10.75
CA LEU A 88 -2.71 5.17 -9.67
C LEU A 88 -1.95 4.59 -8.47
N ILE A 89 -1.99 5.28 -7.35
CA ILE A 89 -1.45 4.82 -6.07
C ILE A 89 -2.44 3.88 -5.38
N LEU A 90 -1.97 2.68 -5.02
CA LEU A 90 -2.69 1.79 -4.10
C LEU A 90 -2.29 2.11 -2.66
N GLY A 91 -3.06 3.00 -2.02
CA GLY A 91 -2.75 3.60 -0.73
C GLY A 91 -3.01 2.70 0.51
N CYS A 92 -3.37 1.43 0.31
CA CYS A 92 -3.63 0.47 1.36
C CYS A 92 -2.76 -0.78 1.19
N THR A 93 -2.27 -1.34 2.30
CA THR A 93 -1.44 -2.56 2.33
C THR A 93 -2.13 -3.79 1.73
N HIS A 94 -3.46 -3.83 1.68
CA HIS A 94 -4.23 -4.94 1.14
C HIS A 94 -4.33 -4.94 -0.39
N TYR A 95 -4.31 -3.75 -1.00
CA TYR A 95 -4.68 -3.57 -2.40
C TYR A 95 -3.73 -4.21 -3.43
N PRO A 96 -2.43 -4.47 -3.14
CA PRO A 96 -1.59 -5.26 -4.03
C PRO A 96 -2.17 -6.62 -4.41
N LEU A 97 -2.95 -7.26 -3.53
CA LEU A 97 -3.61 -8.54 -3.83
C LEU A 97 -4.75 -8.42 -4.86
N LEU A 98 -5.28 -7.22 -5.06
CA LEU A 98 -6.34 -6.93 -6.04
C LEU A 98 -5.78 -6.47 -7.40
N VAL A 99 -4.46 -6.33 -7.56
CA VAL A 99 -3.83 -5.87 -8.81
C VAL A 99 -4.34 -6.62 -10.05
N PRO A 100 -4.51 -7.97 -10.03
CA PRO A 100 -5.05 -8.68 -11.19
C PRO A 100 -6.45 -8.20 -11.60
N VAL A 101 -7.34 -7.91 -10.64
CA VAL A 101 -8.70 -7.41 -10.92
C VAL A 101 -8.66 -5.94 -11.30
N ILE A 102 -7.87 -5.12 -10.61
CA ILE A 102 -7.67 -3.70 -10.94
C ILE A 102 -7.22 -3.55 -12.39
N ARG A 103 -6.26 -4.36 -12.83
CA ARG A 103 -5.74 -4.33 -14.20
C ARG A 103 -6.76 -4.66 -15.29
N ARG A 104 -7.86 -5.37 -14.96
CA ARG A 104 -8.94 -5.65 -15.93
C ARG A 104 -9.79 -4.42 -16.25
N HIS A 105 -9.87 -3.48 -15.30
CA HIS A 105 -10.75 -2.31 -15.38
C HIS A 105 -9.98 -0.99 -15.52
N LEU A 106 -8.70 -0.98 -15.16
CA LEU A 106 -7.83 0.18 -15.27
C LEU A 106 -7.26 0.28 -16.71
N PRO A 107 -7.27 1.47 -17.34
CA PRO A 107 -6.66 1.63 -18.66
C PRO A 107 -5.18 1.23 -18.68
N GLU A 108 -4.72 0.68 -19.79
CA GLU A 108 -3.37 0.11 -19.92
C GLU A 108 -2.26 1.15 -19.71
N TYR A 109 -2.51 2.40 -20.10
CA TYR A 109 -1.54 3.49 -19.94
C TYR A 109 -1.33 3.91 -18.48
N VAL A 110 -2.28 3.58 -17.58
CA VAL A 110 -2.19 3.98 -16.17
C VAL A 110 -1.23 3.05 -15.42
N ARG A 111 -0.18 3.62 -14.85
CA ARG A 111 0.80 2.90 -14.03
C ARG A 111 0.19 2.64 -12.66
N ILE A 112 0.41 1.45 -12.09
CA ILE A 112 -0.01 1.13 -10.73
C ILE A 112 1.19 1.24 -9.82
N LEU A 113 1.08 2.07 -8.79
CA LEU A 113 2.10 2.24 -7.77
C LEU A 113 1.69 1.52 -6.49
N THR A 114 2.53 0.59 -6.03
CA THR A 114 2.37 -0.10 -4.75
C THR A 114 3.48 0.28 -3.78
N GLN A 115 3.19 0.25 -2.48
CA GLN A 115 4.10 0.79 -1.47
C GLN A 115 5.24 -0.18 -1.09
N GLY A 116 5.05 -1.49 -1.25
CA GLY A 116 5.95 -2.52 -0.72
C GLY A 116 7.36 -2.46 -1.31
N SER A 117 7.47 -2.30 -2.63
CA SER A 117 8.74 -2.19 -3.34
C SER A 117 9.48 -0.87 -3.10
N ILE A 118 8.81 0.14 -2.53
CA ILE A 118 9.38 1.46 -2.26
C ILE A 118 9.85 1.53 -0.81
N VAL A 119 8.99 1.15 0.13
CA VAL A 119 9.23 1.39 1.56
C VAL A 119 10.40 0.58 2.10
N ALA A 120 10.58 -0.67 1.66
CA ALA A 120 11.68 -1.51 2.15
C ALA A 120 13.07 -0.93 1.75
N PRO A 121 13.33 -0.59 0.47
CA PRO A 121 14.55 0.13 0.09
C PRO A 121 14.73 1.47 0.82
N SER A 122 13.67 2.27 0.97
CA SER A 122 13.76 3.56 1.69
C SER A 122 14.13 3.39 3.16
N LEU A 123 13.67 2.32 3.82
CA LEU A 123 14.06 2.00 5.19
C LEU A 123 15.55 1.61 5.27
N ILE A 124 16.04 0.82 4.31
CA ILE A 124 17.47 0.44 4.24
C ILE A 124 18.34 1.69 4.07
N ASP A 125 17.95 2.58 3.15
CA ASP A 125 18.65 3.84 2.92
C ASP A 125 18.62 4.74 4.17
N TYR A 126 17.46 4.85 4.82
CA TYR A 126 17.34 5.59 6.07
C TYR A 126 18.31 5.08 7.15
N LEU A 127 18.34 3.76 7.41
CA LEU A 127 19.22 3.16 8.41
C LEU A 127 20.70 3.32 8.06
N ARG A 128 21.06 3.29 6.77
CA ARG A 128 22.44 3.55 6.32
C ARG A 128 22.88 4.99 6.61
N ARG A 129 21.97 5.95 6.45
CA ARG A 129 22.22 7.37 6.75
C ARG A 129 22.16 7.71 8.24
N HIS A 130 21.58 6.81 9.05
CA HIS A 130 21.38 6.97 10.49
C HIS A 130 21.96 5.76 11.24
N PRO A 131 23.30 5.59 11.25
CA PRO A 131 23.94 4.42 11.85
C PRO A 131 23.65 4.28 13.36
N GLU A 132 23.35 5.39 14.05
CA GLU A 132 22.90 5.37 15.45
C GLU A 132 21.56 4.66 15.63
N MET A 133 20.65 4.79 14.67
CA MET A 133 19.37 4.08 14.67
C MET A 133 19.55 2.61 14.30
N ASP A 134 20.40 2.29 13.32
CA ASP A 134 20.71 0.90 12.97
C ASP A 134 21.33 0.15 14.16
N MET A 135 22.28 0.77 14.87
CA MET A 135 22.89 0.18 16.07
C MET A 135 21.89 -0.08 17.19
N ARG A 136 20.91 0.81 17.39
CA ARG A 136 19.86 0.64 18.42
C ARG A 136 18.87 -0.46 18.08
N LEU A 137 18.52 -0.62 16.81
CA LEU A 137 17.54 -1.60 16.34
C LEU A 137 18.15 -2.98 16.11
N SER A 138 19.46 -3.04 15.84
CA SER A 138 20.21 -4.28 15.54
C SER A 138 21.43 -4.45 16.46
N PRO A 139 21.29 -4.40 17.80
CA PRO A 139 22.44 -4.56 18.68
C PRO A 139 23.05 -5.95 18.51
N GLY A 140 24.33 -6.01 18.12
CA GLY A 140 25.05 -7.29 17.95
C GLY A 140 24.80 -8.01 16.62
N ARG A 141 24.58 -7.27 15.53
CA ARG A 141 24.32 -7.75 14.14
C ARG A 141 25.34 -8.74 13.56
N GLN A 142 26.41 -9.10 14.28
CA GLN A 142 27.53 -9.85 13.72
C GLN A 142 27.23 -11.31 13.40
N ASP A 143 26.23 -11.99 13.99
CA ASP A 143 26.00 -13.43 13.69
C ASP A 143 24.56 -13.94 13.96
N MET A 144 23.56 -13.06 14.10
CA MET A 144 22.20 -13.49 14.39
C MET A 144 21.45 -13.87 13.11
N ALA A 145 21.03 -15.13 12.99
CA ALA A 145 20.02 -15.54 12.02
C ALA A 145 18.80 -14.62 12.12
N CYS A 146 18.32 -14.12 10.98
CA CYS A 146 17.14 -13.26 10.93
C CYS A 146 15.94 -14.01 11.53
N ARG A 147 15.52 -13.63 12.74
CA ARG A 147 14.36 -14.22 13.40
C ARG A 147 13.15 -13.33 13.17
N ILE A 148 12.23 -13.81 12.33
CA ILE A 148 10.93 -13.16 12.12
C ILE A 148 9.96 -13.67 13.18
N THR A 149 9.31 -12.76 13.90
CA THR A 149 8.27 -13.09 14.88
C THR A 149 7.01 -12.31 14.56
N TYR A 150 5.86 -12.99 14.44
CA TYR A 150 4.57 -12.37 14.21
C TYR A 150 3.77 -12.29 15.51
N MET A 151 3.14 -11.15 15.77
CA MET A 151 2.35 -10.86 16.97
C MET A 151 1.05 -10.16 16.55
N THR A 152 -0.07 -10.50 17.18
CA THR A 152 -1.38 -9.87 16.94
C THR A 152 -2.12 -9.60 18.24
N THR A 153 -2.92 -8.54 18.30
CA THR A 153 -3.84 -8.28 19.44
C THR A 153 -5.17 -9.03 19.30
N ASP A 154 -5.50 -9.46 18.09
CA ASP A 154 -6.69 -10.23 17.74
C ASP A 154 -6.45 -11.74 17.88
N LEU A 155 -7.31 -12.56 17.27
CA LEU A 155 -7.20 -14.02 17.19
C LEU A 155 -6.05 -14.43 16.25
N PRO A 156 -5.02 -15.15 16.75
CA PRO A 156 -3.88 -15.60 15.95
C PRO A 156 -4.29 -16.38 14.70
N GLU A 157 -5.29 -17.24 14.79
CA GLU A 157 -5.70 -18.12 13.69
C GLU A 157 -6.23 -17.31 12.50
N ARG A 158 -7.00 -16.24 12.78
CA ARG A 158 -7.51 -15.33 11.74
C ARG A 158 -6.37 -14.53 11.12
N PHE A 159 -5.46 -14.01 11.94
CA PHE A 159 -4.28 -13.28 11.46
C PHE A 159 -3.38 -14.16 10.59
N ASP A 160 -3.09 -15.39 11.05
CA ASP A 160 -2.18 -16.33 10.39
C ASP A 160 -2.69 -16.72 9.00
N ALA A 161 -3.99 -16.95 8.84
CA ALA A 161 -4.59 -17.26 7.55
C ALA A 161 -4.41 -16.11 6.54
N ILE A 162 -4.69 -14.88 6.96
CA ILE A 162 -4.55 -13.69 6.12
C ILE A 162 -3.07 -13.44 5.83
N ALA A 163 -2.23 -13.37 6.86
CA ALA A 163 -0.80 -13.08 6.75
C ALA A 163 -0.06 -14.11 5.87
N SER A 164 -0.44 -15.39 5.94
CA SER A 164 0.14 -16.42 5.07
C SER A 164 -0.13 -16.17 3.59
N THR A 165 -1.28 -15.59 3.26
CA THR A 165 -1.62 -15.18 1.89
C THR A 165 -0.69 -14.06 1.40
N PHE A 166 -0.40 -13.07 2.25
CA PHE A 166 0.52 -11.99 1.92
C PHE A 166 1.98 -12.43 1.83
N MET A 167 2.41 -13.33 2.73
CA MET A 167 3.81 -13.77 2.80
C MET A 167 4.15 -14.87 1.78
N GLY A 168 3.15 -15.53 1.19
CA GLY A 168 3.37 -16.71 0.34
C GLY A 168 3.97 -17.91 1.08
N ALA A 169 3.92 -17.89 2.41
CA ALA A 169 4.48 -18.91 3.29
C ALA A 169 3.65 -18.97 4.58
N GLN A 170 3.73 -20.11 5.29
CA GLN A 170 2.99 -20.27 6.55
C GLN A 170 3.46 -19.27 7.60
N VAL A 171 2.53 -18.45 8.08
CA VAL A 171 2.72 -17.55 9.22
C VAL A 171 2.19 -18.23 10.48
N ARG A 172 2.91 -18.04 11.59
CA ARG A 172 2.44 -18.38 12.93
C ARG A 172 2.64 -17.19 13.85
N SER A 173 1.56 -16.67 14.40
CA SER A 173 1.58 -15.53 15.31
C SER A 173 1.26 -15.94 16.74
N ARG A 174 1.60 -15.06 17.68
CA ARG A 174 1.17 -15.15 19.08
C ARG A 174 0.29 -13.97 19.43
N ARG A 175 -0.71 -14.20 20.28
CA ARG A 175 -1.57 -13.13 20.81
C ARG A 175 -0.80 -12.29 21.84
N VAL A 176 -1.01 -10.98 21.81
CA VAL A 176 -0.43 -10.02 22.74
C VAL A 176 -1.48 -9.02 23.21
N THR A 177 -1.30 -8.45 24.40
CA THR A 177 -2.14 -7.39 24.95
C THR A 177 -1.30 -6.12 25.05
N LEU A 178 -1.86 -4.99 24.62
CA LEU A 178 -1.22 -3.67 24.69
C LEU A 178 -1.57 -2.95 25.99
#